data_AF-A0AAJ0FQP7-F1
#
_entry.id   AF-A0AAJ0FQP7-F1
#
_cell.length_a   1.000
_cell.length_b   1.000
_cell.length_c   1.000
_cell.angle_alpha   90.00
_cell.angle_beta   90.00
_cell.angle_gamma   90.00
#
_symmetry.space_group_name_H-M   'P 1'
#
loop_
_entity.id
_entity.type
_entity.pdbx_description
1 polymer ?
#
loop_
_entity_poly.entity_id
_entity_poly.type
_entity_poly.pdbx_seq_one_letter_code
_entity_poly.pdbx_strand_id
1 'polypeptide(L)'
;MQLPTIATILLLGTFGALAAPSSGNKACHPRCAEGEVCVAGTCVKPTFCGGFAGIQCEDGKKCVDDPRDGCDPLHGGADCGGICV
;
A
#
# COMPACT_ATOMS: atom_id res chain seq x y z
N MET A 1 66.99 -9.06 12.74
CA MET A 1 65.90 -8.53 13.58
C MET A 1 64.61 -8.73 12.81
N GLN A 2 63.89 -9.80 13.15
CA GLN A 2 62.65 -10.22 12.52
C GLN A 2 61.51 -9.43 13.17
N LEU A 3 60.66 -8.78 12.37
CA LEU A 3 59.19 -8.85 12.40
C LEU A 3 58.59 -7.72 11.52
N PRO A 4 58.00 -8.03 10.36
CA PRO A 4 56.94 -7.21 9.79
C PRO A 4 55.64 -7.46 10.56
N THR A 5 55.06 -6.42 11.16
CA THR A 5 53.73 -6.44 11.77
C THR A 5 52.65 -6.56 10.70
N ILE A 6 52.50 -7.78 10.19
CA ILE A 6 51.30 -8.26 9.48
C ILE A 6 50.21 -8.42 10.54
N ALA A 7 49.43 -7.37 10.84
CA ALA A 7 48.20 -7.50 11.63
C ALA A 7 47.39 -6.20 11.67
N THR A 8 46.87 -5.72 10.54
CA THR A 8 45.68 -4.85 10.56
C THR A 8 44.84 -5.03 9.30
N ILE A 9 44.60 -6.29 8.94
CA ILE A 9 43.42 -6.68 8.18
C ILE A 9 42.31 -6.88 9.23
N LEU A 10 41.08 -6.47 8.91
CA LEU A 10 39.85 -6.49 9.74
C LEU A 10 39.57 -5.23 10.56
N LEU A 11 39.06 -4.18 9.91
CA LEU A 11 37.88 -3.50 10.44
C LEU A 11 36.90 -3.19 9.30
N LEU A 12 35.88 -4.06 9.21
CA LEU A 12 34.48 -3.69 8.99
C LEU A 12 34.09 -3.31 7.56
N GLY A 13 34.22 -4.29 6.66
CA GLY A 13 33.21 -4.44 5.62
C GLY A 13 31.91 -4.94 6.24
N THR A 14 30.90 -4.08 6.34
CA THR A 14 29.48 -4.46 6.17
C THR A 14 28.72 -3.24 5.63
N PHE A 15 28.77 -3.05 4.31
CA PHE A 15 27.69 -2.36 3.59
C PHE A 15 26.42 -3.22 3.71
N GLY A 16 25.76 -3.14 4.87
CA GLY A 16 24.43 -3.72 5.07
C GLY A 16 23.40 -2.65 4.79
N ALA A 17 23.08 -2.41 3.51
CA ALA A 17 21.83 -1.75 3.18
C ALA A 17 20.70 -2.62 3.74
N LEU A 18 20.09 -2.22 4.86
CA LEU A 18 18.80 -2.78 5.25
C LEU A 18 17.79 -2.31 4.20
N ALA A 19 17.65 -3.09 3.14
CA ALA A 19 16.46 -3.08 2.32
C ALA A 19 15.30 -3.41 3.26
N ALA A 20 14.46 -2.43 3.56
CA ALA A 20 13.20 -2.67 4.25
C ALA A 20 12.41 -3.69 3.41
N PRO A 21 12.02 -4.84 3.96
CA PRO A 21 11.10 -5.73 3.26
C PRO A 21 9.78 -4.98 3.10
N SER A 22 9.40 -4.65 1.86
CA SER A 22 8.05 -4.19 1.54
C SER A 22 7.10 -5.37 1.78
N SER A 23 6.67 -5.51 3.03
CA SER A 23 5.69 -6.48 3.49
C SER A 23 4.33 -6.18 2.87
N GLY A 24 3.82 -7.11 2.07
CA GLY A 24 2.45 -7.13 1.56
C GLY A 24 2.29 -6.46 0.19
N ASN A 25 1.82 -7.24 -0.79
CA ASN A 25 1.29 -6.83 -2.10
C ASN A 25 1.62 -5.40 -2.61
N LYS A 26 2.61 -5.28 -3.52
CA LYS A 26 2.81 -4.06 -4.33
C LYS A 26 1.64 -3.85 -5.30
N ALA A 27 0.45 -3.53 -4.80
CA ALA A 27 -0.64 -3.12 -5.68
C ALA A 27 -0.41 -1.66 -6.08
N CYS A 28 -0.11 -0.75 -5.14
CA CYS A 28 0.13 0.66 -5.46
C CYS A 28 1.42 1.18 -4.83
N HIS A 29 2.54 0.67 -5.33
CA HIS A 29 3.85 1.28 -5.10
C HIS A 29 4.51 1.59 -6.46
N PRO A 30 4.93 2.84 -6.73
CA PRO A 30 4.93 4.03 -5.86
C PRO A 30 3.51 4.48 -5.45
N ARG A 31 3.42 5.34 -4.41
CA ARG A 31 2.12 5.83 -3.90
C ARG A 31 1.38 6.61 -4.98
N CYS A 32 0.06 6.62 -4.90
CA CYS A 32 -0.78 7.44 -5.76
C CYS A 32 -0.52 8.94 -5.56
N ALA A 33 -0.94 9.76 -6.52
CA ALA A 33 -0.80 11.21 -6.41
C ALA A 33 -1.62 11.76 -5.23
N GLU A 34 -1.35 13.01 -4.85
CA GLU A 34 -2.10 13.67 -3.79
C GLU A 34 -3.60 13.67 -4.12
N GLY A 35 -4.42 13.14 -3.20
CA GLY A 35 -5.87 13.04 -3.36
C GLY A 35 -6.38 11.77 -4.05
N GLU A 36 -5.50 10.82 -4.41
CA GLU A 36 -5.88 9.53 -4.99
C GLU A 36 -5.82 8.39 -3.97
N VAL A 37 -6.57 7.32 -4.25
CA VAL A 37 -6.63 6.11 -3.42
C VAL A 37 -6.21 4.90 -4.23
N CYS A 38 -5.45 4.01 -3.59
CA CYS A 38 -5.11 2.72 -4.13
C CYS A 38 -6.28 1.74 -3.97
N VAL A 39 -6.90 1.32 -5.06
CA VAL A 39 -7.95 0.30 -5.07
C VAL A 39 -7.54 -0.79 -6.05
N ALA A 40 -7.39 -2.03 -5.57
CA ALA A 40 -7.00 -3.19 -6.37
C ALA A 40 -5.76 -2.99 -7.28
N GLY A 41 -4.82 -2.13 -6.88
CA GLY A 41 -3.59 -1.86 -7.65
C GLY A 41 -3.67 -0.72 -8.65
N THR A 42 -4.79 0.00 -8.69
CA THR A 42 -4.96 1.20 -9.52
C THR A 42 -5.15 2.42 -8.64
N CYS A 43 -4.53 3.53 -9.03
CA CYS A 43 -4.77 4.83 -8.41
C CYS A 43 -6.00 5.47 -9.03
N VAL A 44 -6.99 5.77 -8.20
CA VAL A 44 -8.26 6.36 -8.62
C VAL A 44 -8.56 7.60 -7.79
N LYS A 45 -9.23 8.56 -8.42
CA LYS A 45 -9.85 9.66 -7.67
C LYS A 45 -11.03 9.08 -6.87
N PRO A 46 -11.05 9.23 -5.54
CA PRO A 46 -12.09 8.64 -4.72
C PRO A 46 -13.43 9.33 -5.00
N THR A 47 -14.35 8.58 -5.60
CA THR A 47 -15.76 8.96 -5.72
C THR A 47 -16.57 7.99 -4.87
N PHE A 48 -17.29 8.53 -3.89
CA PHE A 48 -18.07 7.73 -2.94
C PHE A 48 -19.20 6.95 -3.63
N CYS A 49 -19.40 5.71 -3.20
CA CYS A 49 -20.53 4.87 -3.57
C CYS A 49 -20.92 3.98 -2.39
N GLY A 50 -22.03 3.24 -2.54
CA GLY A 50 -22.53 2.36 -1.48
C GLY A 50 -23.13 3.17 -0.33
N GLY A 51 -22.81 2.77 0.90
CA GLY A 51 -23.46 3.32 2.08
C GLY A 51 -24.89 2.82 2.25
N PHE A 52 -25.53 3.21 3.35
CA PHE A 52 -26.95 2.92 3.62
C PHE A 52 -27.90 3.38 2.50
N ALA A 53 -27.51 4.41 1.76
CA ALA A 53 -28.27 4.95 0.63
C ALA A 53 -28.08 4.15 -0.68
N GLY A 54 -27.14 3.20 -0.73
CA GLY A 54 -26.86 2.40 -1.93
C GLY A 54 -26.43 3.25 -3.13
N ILE A 55 -25.59 4.26 -2.90
CA ILE A 55 -25.20 5.23 -3.94
C ILE A 55 -24.49 4.50 -5.08
N GLN A 56 -25.01 4.67 -6.30
CA GLN A 56 -24.46 4.03 -7.49
C GLN A 56 -23.34 4.85 -8.11
N CYS A 57 -22.41 4.16 -8.78
CA CYS A 57 -21.39 4.81 -9.57
C CYS A 57 -21.90 5.19 -10.96
N GLU A 58 -21.50 6.37 -11.43
CA GLU A 58 -21.76 6.83 -12.79
C GLU A 58 -20.91 6.08 -13.82
N ASP A 59 -21.23 6.23 -15.11
CA ASP A 59 -20.49 5.65 -16.24
C ASP A 59 -20.35 4.12 -16.26
N GLY A 60 -21.19 3.40 -15.50
CA GLY A 60 -21.11 1.93 -15.40
C GLY A 60 -19.92 1.42 -14.59
N LYS A 61 -19.28 2.30 -13.81
CA LYS A 61 -18.20 1.95 -12.87
C LYS A 61 -18.70 1.02 -11.78
N LYS A 62 -17.78 0.28 -11.16
CA LYS A 62 -18.09 -0.63 -10.06
C LYS A 62 -17.83 0.04 -8.72
N CYS A 63 -18.73 -0.17 -7.76
CA CYS A 63 -18.49 0.22 -6.39
C CYS A 63 -17.63 -0.84 -5.70
N VAL A 64 -16.43 -0.46 -5.26
CA VAL A 64 -15.50 -1.33 -4.54
C VAL A 64 -15.27 -0.76 -3.15
N ASP A 65 -15.21 -1.63 -2.15
CA ASP A 65 -14.96 -1.28 -0.75
C ASP A 65 -13.74 -0.35 -0.58
N ASP A 66 -13.87 0.68 0.27
CA ASP A 66 -12.76 1.61 0.53
C ASP A 66 -11.78 0.97 1.52
N PRO A 67 -10.54 0.62 1.12
CA PRO A 67 -9.59 -0.07 2.00
C PRO A 67 -9.11 0.80 3.18
N ARG A 68 -9.57 2.05 3.29
CA ARG A 68 -9.22 3.00 4.35
C ARG A 68 -10.26 3.08 5.47
N ASP A 69 -11.49 2.61 5.26
CA ASP A 69 -12.60 2.87 6.19
C ASP A 69 -12.75 1.81 7.30
N GLY A 70 -12.08 0.66 7.16
CA GLY A 70 -12.11 -0.43 8.14
C GLY A 70 -13.49 -1.07 8.29
N CYS A 71 -14.44 -0.74 7.41
CA CYS A 71 -15.74 -1.38 7.31
C CYS A 71 -15.52 -2.75 6.67
N ASP A 72 -15.94 -3.82 7.34
CA ASP A 72 -15.89 -5.16 6.75
C ASP A 72 -17.25 -5.47 6.11
N PRO A 73 -17.39 -5.46 4.77
CA PRO A 73 -18.66 -5.76 4.13
C PRO A 73 -19.18 -7.18 4.42
N LEU A 74 -18.33 -8.10 4.89
CA LEU A 74 -18.72 -9.47 5.29
C LEU A 74 -19.26 -9.55 6.72
N HIS A 75 -18.96 -8.58 7.59
CA HIS A 75 -19.34 -8.60 9.00
C HIS A 75 -20.08 -7.32 9.48
N GLY A 76 -20.30 -6.34 8.59
CA GLY A 76 -20.90 -5.03 8.88
C GLY A 76 -21.98 -4.55 7.91
N GLY A 77 -22.24 -5.24 6.78
CA GLY A 77 -23.44 -5.06 5.96
C GLY A 77 -23.28 -4.29 4.63
N ALA A 78 -24.39 -4.23 3.88
CA ALA A 78 -24.53 -3.53 2.58
C ALA A 78 -24.39 -2.00 2.66
N ASP A 79 -24.22 -1.48 3.88
CA ASP A 79 -24.13 -0.06 4.21
C ASP A 79 -22.67 0.44 4.24
N CYS A 80 -21.67 -0.40 3.93
CA CYS A 80 -20.28 0.05 3.82
C CYS A 80 -20.12 1.00 2.62
N GLY A 81 -19.32 2.06 2.84
CA GLY A 81 -18.94 3.00 1.81
C GLY A 81 -17.91 2.38 0.88
N GLY A 82 -17.88 2.85 -0.36
CA GLY A 82 -16.91 2.40 -1.34
C GLY A 82 -16.41 3.53 -2.22
N ILE A 83 -15.54 3.15 -3.16
CA ILE A 83 -14.98 4.01 -4.19
C ILE A 83 -15.34 3.44 -5.56
N CYS A 84 -15.82 4.32 -6.45
CA CYS A 84 -16.07 3.99 -7.85
C CYS A 84 -14.79 3.77 -8.64
N VAL A 85 -14.69 2.64 -9.34
CA VAL A 85 -13.58 2.26 -10.24
C VAL A 85 -14.04 1.79 -11.60
#